data_AF-A0A2D6SNV0-F1
#
_entry.id   AF-A0A2D6SNV0-F1
#
_cell.length_a   1.000
_cell.length_b   1.000
_cell.length_c   1.000
_cell.angle_alpha   90.00
_cell.angle_beta   90.00
_cell.angle_gamma   90.00
#
_symmetry.space_group_name_H-M   'P 1'
#
loop_
_entity.id
_entity.type
_entity.pdbx_description
1 polymer ?
#
loop_
_entity_poly.entity_id
_entity_poly.type
_entity_poly.pdbx_seq_one_letter_code
_entity_poly.pdbx_strand_id
1 'polypeptide(L)'
;MPRKKYYKKPAKQQQIAKKRIRFLFNEAKESFKKDKRLSDKNVKLARRIAMKYKIRLPSSLKKKFCKNCYQYLVPGVNCRVRIHRHKIIYYCFSCKHYIRHPVR
;
A
#
# COMPACT_ATOMS: atom_id res chain seq x y z
N MET A 1 -8.95 4.08 30.95
CA MET A 1 -7.86 3.27 30.35
C MET A 1 -6.68 4.16 29.98
N PRO A 2 -5.49 4.02 30.60
CA PRO A 2 -4.34 4.86 30.27
C PRO A 2 -3.82 4.55 28.87
N ARG A 3 -3.61 5.59 28.05
CA ARG A 3 -3.05 5.46 26.69
C ARG A 3 -1.61 4.96 26.77
N LYS A 4 -1.31 3.82 26.15
CA LYS A 4 0.06 3.26 26.07
C LYS A 4 1.01 4.30 25.45
N LYS A 5 2.00 4.78 26.22
CA LYS A 5 3.04 5.71 25.73
C LYS A 5 3.90 4.98 24.70
N TYR A 6 3.85 5.44 23.45
CA TYR A 6 4.53 4.80 22.34
C TYR A 6 5.87 5.50 22.05
N TYR A 7 6.98 4.88 22.47
CA TYR A 7 8.32 5.36 22.14
C TYR A 7 8.56 5.39 20.62
N LYS A 8 9.17 6.47 20.15
CA LYS A 8 9.53 6.67 18.74
C LYS A 8 10.73 5.78 18.42
N LYS A 9 10.62 4.96 17.38
CA LYS A 9 11.73 4.08 16.96
C LYS A 9 12.90 4.89 16.40
N PRO A 10 14.15 4.38 16.46
CA PRO A 10 15.33 5.06 15.93
C PRO A 10 15.15 5.51 14.48
N ALA A 11 15.56 6.75 14.17
CA ALA A 11 15.38 7.34 12.84
C ALA A 11 16.10 6.54 11.74
N LYS A 12 17.31 6.03 12.03
CA LYS A 12 18.11 5.19 11.12
C LYS A 12 17.36 3.93 10.69
N GLN A 13 16.72 3.22 11.63
CA GLN A 13 15.91 2.05 11.34
C GLN A 13 14.68 2.39 10.49
N GLN A 14 14.03 3.52 10.76
CA GLN A 14 12.90 3.98 9.94
C GLN A 14 13.31 4.31 8.51
N GLN A 15 14.50 4.90 8.29
CA GLN A 15 15.01 5.18 6.96
C GLN A 15 15.31 3.90 6.18
N ILE A 16 15.96 2.91 6.80
CA ILE A 16 16.21 1.59 6.19
C ILE A 16 14.89 0.91 5.83
N ALA A 17 13.93 0.91 6.74
CA ALA A 17 12.60 0.35 6.49
C ALA A 17 11.86 1.09 5.37
N LYS A 18 11.97 2.42 5.25
CA LYS A 18 11.43 3.18 4.11
C LYS A 18 12.05 2.74 2.78
N LYS A 19 13.38 2.59 2.72
CA LYS A 19 14.08 2.08 1.53
C LYS A 19 13.58 0.69 1.16
N ARG A 20 13.49 -0.22 2.14
CA ARG A 20 13.01 -1.60 1.96
C ARG A 20 11.56 -1.67 1.47
N ILE A 21 10.67 -0.82 2.01
CA ILE A 21 9.29 -0.72 1.53
C ILE A 21 9.26 -0.31 0.07
N ARG A 22 10.04 0.70 -0.34
CA ARG A 22 10.09 1.14 -1.75
C ARG A 22 10.58 0.01 -2.67
N PHE A 23 11.63 -0.70 -2.26
CA PHE A 23 12.15 -1.84 -3.00
C PHE A 23 11.09 -2.94 -3.20
N LEU A 24 10.41 -3.36 -2.12
CA LEU A 24 9.34 -4.36 -2.19
C LEU A 24 8.18 -3.93 -3.11
N PHE A 25 7.85 -2.64 -3.16
CA PHE A 25 6.82 -2.14 -4.07
C PHE A 25 7.26 -2.11 -5.54
N ASN A 26 8.56 -1.97 -5.81
CA ASN A 26 9.12 -2.06 -7.16
C ASN A 26 9.15 -3.52 -7.62
N GLU A 27 9.64 -4.43 -6.78
CA GLU A 27 9.57 -5.87 -7.06
C GLU A 27 8.13 -6.34 -7.25
N ALA A 28 7.18 -5.84 -6.45
CA ALA A 28 5.76 -6.14 -6.63
C ALA A 28 5.24 -5.68 -8.01
N LYS A 29 5.73 -4.56 -8.54
CA LYS A 29 5.36 -4.06 -9.87
C LYS A 29 5.90 -4.96 -10.98
N GLU A 30 7.16 -5.39 -10.87
CA GLU A 30 7.82 -6.24 -11.87
C GLU A 30 7.26 -7.67 -11.86
N SER A 31 7.08 -8.23 -10.67
CA SER A 31 6.50 -9.57 -10.50
C SER A 31 5.04 -9.65 -10.91
N PHE A 32 4.27 -8.55 -10.88
CA PHE A 32 2.84 -8.60 -11.17
C PHE A 32 2.49 -9.25 -12.52
N LYS A 33 3.30 -9.04 -13.56
CA LYS A 33 3.10 -9.65 -14.89
C LYS A 33 3.40 -11.15 -14.92
N LYS A 34 4.35 -11.61 -14.09
CA LYS A 34 4.82 -13.00 -14.06
C LYS A 34 4.05 -13.83 -13.04
N ASP A 35 3.92 -13.32 -11.83
CA ASP A 35 3.19 -13.94 -10.72
C ASP A 35 2.51 -12.89 -9.84
N LYS A 36 1.18 -12.82 -9.96
CA LYS A 36 0.33 -11.95 -9.13
C LYS A 36 0.40 -12.31 -7.64
N ARG A 37 0.56 -13.60 -7.29
CA ARG A 37 0.61 -14.04 -5.88
C ARG A 37 1.87 -13.52 -5.20
N LEU A 38 3.01 -13.52 -5.91
CA LEU A 38 4.26 -12.97 -5.41
C LEU A 38 4.14 -11.46 -5.17
N SER A 39 3.53 -10.73 -6.11
CA SER A 39 3.25 -9.30 -5.97
C SER A 39 2.42 -9.00 -4.71
N ASP A 40 1.34 -9.76 -4.50
CA ASP A 40 0.48 -9.62 -3.32
C ASP A 40 1.22 -9.93 -2.00
N LYS A 41 2.11 -10.93 -2.00
CA LYS A 41 2.97 -11.26 -0.84
C LYS A 41 3.93 -10.11 -0.51
N ASN A 42 4.55 -9.51 -1.52
CA ASN A 42 5.48 -8.39 -1.35
C ASN A 42 4.78 -7.15 -0.76
N VAL A 43 3.57 -6.84 -1.24
CA VAL A 43 2.75 -5.74 -0.67
C VAL A 43 2.38 -6.01 0.79
N LYS A 44 1.95 -7.24 1.11
CA LYS A 44 1.64 -7.63 2.50
C LYS A 44 2.87 -7.51 3.41
N LEU A 45 4.06 -7.89 2.92
CA LEU A 45 5.31 -7.73 3.65
C LEU A 45 5.66 -6.25 3.86
N ALA A 46 5.58 -5.44 2.81
CA ALA A 46 5.84 -4.00 2.87
C ALA A 46 4.92 -3.30 3.88
N ARG A 47 3.63 -3.67 3.91
CA ARG A 47 2.67 -3.17 4.90
C ARG A 47 3.04 -3.59 6.32
N ARG A 48 3.40 -4.86 6.55
CA ARG A 48 3.84 -5.35 7.88
C ARG A 48 5.05 -4.58 8.39
N ILE A 49 6.03 -4.32 7.52
CA ILE A 49 7.21 -3.49 7.86
C ILE A 49 6.77 -2.06 8.21
N ALA A 50 5.90 -1.46 7.41
CA ALA A 50 5.39 -0.11 7.66
C ALA A 50 4.71 0.01 9.03
N MET A 51 3.87 -0.97 9.39
CA MET A 51 3.21 -1.02 10.70
C MET A 51 4.22 -1.24 11.83
N LYS A 52 5.15 -2.20 11.69
CA LYS A 52 6.18 -2.50 12.69
C LYS A 52 7.03 -1.27 13.00
N TYR A 53 7.40 -0.49 12.00
CA TYR A 53 8.22 0.72 12.17
C TYR A 53 7.42 2.02 12.29
N LYS A 54 6.09 1.94 12.33
CA LYS A 54 5.17 3.10 12.38
C LYS A 54 5.43 4.13 11.29
N ILE A 55 5.79 3.66 10.11
CA ILE A 55 6.10 4.50 8.96
C ILE A 55 4.79 4.83 8.25
N ARG A 56 4.51 6.13 8.11
CA ARG A 56 3.45 6.62 7.24
C ARG A 56 3.87 6.39 5.78
N LEU A 57 3.20 5.47 5.09
CA LEU A 57 3.42 5.28 3.65
C LEU A 57 3.11 6.59 2.88
N PRO A 58 3.93 6.95 1.89
CA PRO A 58 3.65 8.07 1.00
C PRO A 58 2.36 7.82 0.21
N SER A 59 1.69 8.89 -0.20
CA SER A 59 0.42 8.84 -0.94
C SER A 59 0.51 8.01 -2.22
N SER A 60 1.65 8.07 -2.92
CA SER A 60 1.94 7.30 -4.13
C SER A 60 1.90 5.78 -3.90
N LEU A 61 2.43 5.29 -2.78
CA LEU A 61 2.40 3.85 -2.45
C LEU A 61 1.05 3.43 -1.86
N LYS A 62 0.39 4.32 -1.11
CA LYS A 62 -0.93 4.02 -0.52
C LYS A 62 -2.03 3.72 -1.55
N LYS A 63 -1.92 4.28 -2.75
CA LYS A 63 -2.88 4.07 -3.85
C LYS A 63 -2.63 2.77 -4.64
N LYS A 64 -1.44 2.18 -4.53
CA LYS A 64 -1.01 1.01 -5.31
C LYS A 64 -1.47 -0.34 -4.75
N PHE A 65 -2.24 -0.36 -3.67
CA PHE A 65 -2.74 -1.61 -3.10
C PHE A 65 -4.12 -1.45 -2.49
N CYS A 66 -4.86 -2.56 -2.41
CA CYS A 66 -6.16 -2.55 -1.78
C CYS A 66 -6.03 -2.57 -0.26
N LYS A 67 -6.71 -1.64 0.43
CA LYS A 67 -6.69 -1.60 1.90
C LYS A 67 -7.45 -2.76 2.56
N ASN A 68 -8.31 -3.45 1.81
CA ASN A 68 -9.10 -4.58 2.31
C ASN A 68 -8.34 -5.91 2.12
N CYS A 69 -8.10 -6.32 0.86
CA CYS A 69 -7.47 -7.61 0.55
C CYS A 69 -5.92 -7.57 0.46
N TYR A 70 -5.31 -6.37 0.52
CA TYR A 70 -3.85 -6.16 0.41
C TYR A 70 -3.22 -6.61 -0.91
N GLN A 71 -4.02 -6.72 -1.97
CA GLN A 71 -3.51 -7.03 -3.29
C GLN A 71 -2.93 -5.79 -3.97
N TYR A 72 -1.92 -6.01 -4.81
CA TYR A 72 -1.35 -4.96 -5.63
C TYR A 72 -2.37 -4.51 -6.68
N LEU A 73 -2.60 -3.21 -6.82
CA LEU A 73 -3.60 -2.65 -7.74
C LEU A 73 -2.91 -2.09 -8.98
N VAL A 74 -3.31 -2.61 -10.14
CA VAL A 74 -2.90 -2.15 -11.47
C VAL A 74 -4.14 -1.67 -12.22
N PRO A 75 -4.23 -0.34 -12.48
CA PRO A 75 -5.32 0.23 -13.27
C PRO A 75 -5.46 -0.48 -14.62
N GLY A 76 -6.68 -0.84 -14.98
CA GLY A 76 -7.00 -1.52 -16.24
C GLY A 76 -6.89 -3.05 -16.20
N VAL A 77 -6.20 -3.62 -15.21
CA VAL A 77 -6.06 -5.09 -15.10
C VAL A 77 -6.95 -5.64 -13.98
N ASN A 78 -6.71 -5.22 -12.74
CA ASN A 78 -7.43 -5.74 -11.57
C ASN A 78 -8.15 -4.66 -10.75
N CYS A 79 -8.06 -3.41 -11.19
CA CYS A 79 -8.77 -2.31 -10.59
C CYS A 79 -9.32 -1.35 -11.65
N ARG A 80 -10.50 -0.81 -11.35
CA ARG A 80 -11.12 0.27 -12.12
C ARG A 80 -10.89 1.58 -11.37
N VAL A 81 -10.37 2.58 -12.08
CA VAL A 81 -10.16 3.92 -11.54
C VAL A 81 -11.19 4.86 -12.17
N ARG A 82 -11.93 5.59 -11.35
CA ARG A 82 -12.87 6.64 -11.78
C ARG A 82 -12.59 7.91 -11.02
N ILE A 83 -12.79 9.06 -11.65
CA ILE A 83 -12.73 10.37 -11.00
C ILE A 83 -14.15 10.89 -10.91
N HIS A 84 -14.58 11.24 -9.70
CA HIS A 84 -15.92 11.79 -9.47
C HIS A 84 -15.90 12.76 -8.29
N ARG A 85 -16.51 13.95 -8.44
CA ARG A 85 -16.62 14.98 -7.39
C ARG A 85 -15.30 15.20 -6.62
N HIS A 86 -14.22 15.52 -7.35
CA HIS A 86 -12.87 15.73 -6.81
C HIS A 86 -12.30 14.56 -6.00
N LYS A 87 -12.73 13.33 -6.28
CA LYS A 87 -12.23 12.11 -5.63
C LYS A 87 -11.83 11.09 -6.69
N ILE A 88 -10.67 10.48 -6.50
CA ILE A 88 -10.25 9.29 -7.24
C ILE A 88 -10.81 8.08 -6.51
N ILE A 89 -11.64 7.32 -7.20
CA ILE A 89 -12.29 6.10 -6.72
C ILE A 89 -11.61 4.92 -7.39
N TYR A 90 -10.98 4.06 -6.58
CA TYR A 90 -10.45 2.77 -6.99
C TYR A 90 -11.46 1.69 -6.61
N TYR A 91 -11.88 0.89 -7.57
CA TYR A 91 -12.69 -0.29 -7.35
C TYR A 91 -11.81 -1.53 -7.58
N CYS A 92 -11.66 -2.36 -6.54
CA CYS A 92 -10.90 -3.59 -6.62
C CYS A 92 -11.79 -4.73 -7.15
N PHE A 93 -11.42 -5.36 -8.27
CA PHE A 93 -12.21 -6.45 -8.83
C PHE A 93 -12.18 -7.72 -7.97
N SER A 94 -11.13 -7.92 -7.18
CA SER A 94 -10.95 -9.14 -6.41
C SER A 94 -11.74 -9.16 -5.09
N CYS A 95 -11.89 -8.03 -4.39
CA CYS A 95 -12.66 -7.96 -3.14
C CYS A 95 -13.88 -7.03 -3.20
N LYS A 96 -14.16 -6.46 -4.37
CA LYS A 96 -15.29 -5.54 -4.63
C LYS A 96 -15.34 -4.30 -3.73
N HIS A 97 -14.22 -3.95 -3.09
CA HIS A 97 -14.15 -2.80 -2.19
C HIS A 97 -13.82 -1.50 -2.94
N TYR A 98 -14.46 -0.40 -2.53
CA TYR A 98 -14.24 0.94 -3.08
C TYR A 98 -13.29 1.75 -2.17
N ILE A 99 -12.18 2.20 -2.73
CA ILE A 99 -11.19 3.04 -2.03
C ILE A 99 -11.29 4.44 -2.62
N ARG A 100 -11.48 5.44 -1.77
CA ARG A 100 -11.67 6.83 -2.18
C ARG A 100 -10.50 7.68 -1.70
N HIS A 101 -9.94 8.47 -2.61
CA HIS A 101 -8.87 9.41 -2.34
C HIS A 101 -9.30 10.80 -2.80
N PRO A 102 -9.39 11.81 -1.91
CA PRO A 102 -9.65 13.18 -2.33
C PRO A 102 -8.49 13.70 -3.18
N VAL A 103 -8.84 14.42 -4.24
CA VAL A 103 -7.95 15.28 -5.02
C VAL A 103 -8.19 16.66 -4.46
N ARG A 104 -7.28 17.13 -3.61
CA ARG A 104 -7.24 18.52 -3.18
C ARG A 104 -6.44 19.30 -4.20
#